data_AF-A0A359MQU3-F1
#
_entry.id   AF-A0A359MQU3-F1
#
_cell.length_a   1.000
_cell.length_b   1.000
_cell.length_c   1.000
_cell.angle_alpha   90.00
_cell.angle_beta   90.00
_cell.angle_gamma   90.00
#
_symmetry.space_group_name_H-M   'P 1'
#
loop_
_entity.id
_entity.type
_entity.pdbx_description
1 polymer ?
#
loop_
_entity_poly.entity_id
_entity_poly.type
_entity_poly.pdbx_seq_one_letter_code
_entity_poly.pdbx_strand_id
1 'polypeptide(L)'
;MNSLEYKEAFREIKPSNELNERVVSQLLNNKEDRTVVKHKQFKTRLATICIVLLSISSISVAASAWNLADVFRGYFRELVSSAKNYDQDGTNNNSANGDASNLNTKPITNDSNFLNTAGAIIESTDTEAGLKLTARGIVGDDRVLYVAIDVETVNGQEFTKEQEDNLNAIHFQEIKLQIDNDVLGQYTNCTRIDDGTEKGKATFLLHDIINYNNIEDISGHQLTITFTNFLHTTNDLEDIGMKDSLYDIFTKFDKPADEDYQFYSVRSDSNHTGEENKILEEYYSDRRSGKLADEEVLKRKEELIQAGLLEPLYILPETSTKIGFSTKYPKLEITNMGIKNNIFTFNIKMNDELDYQYLNTKHLTLVNRKTGACVGTTMDIDRWEGDENGKLLSAHFVVFHTITSEEQLKDYYLAIGGYGAEDIINKGKWELSFNLSYEDTSRSYTIDKKDTIFGLTGTIKTIDISPLSMKISYQMDESMNDENRVLFEDNWVKKGGNMCLIMKDGTKINYLSGDMNIQNNICTFNAMFPYIIDLDQIDKIMVDETEILVN
;
A
#
# COMPACT_ATOMS: atom_id res chain seq x y z
N MET A 1 -2.24 -2.11 6.00
CA MET A 1 -2.03 -3.36 5.21
C MET A 1 -0.95 -3.08 4.18
N ASN A 2 0.17 -3.81 4.20
CA ASN A 2 1.29 -3.57 3.28
C ASN A 2 1.39 -4.69 2.23
N SER A 3 2.17 -4.48 1.17
CA SER A 3 2.29 -5.43 0.03
C SER A 3 2.97 -6.77 0.37
N LEU A 4 3.40 -6.98 1.62
CA LEU A 4 4.04 -8.21 2.07
C LEU A 4 3.00 -9.33 2.32
N GLU A 5 1.86 -8.98 2.92
CA GLU A 5 0.78 -9.92 3.25
C GLU A 5 0.16 -10.57 1.99
N TYR A 6 0.13 -9.83 0.87
CA TYR A 6 -0.32 -10.33 -0.42
C TYR A 6 0.59 -11.43 -1.00
N LYS A 7 1.89 -11.48 -0.64
CA LYS A 7 2.86 -12.44 -1.20
C LYS A 7 2.83 -13.79 -0.50
N GLU A 8 2.36 -13.86 0.75
CA GLU A 8 2.26 -15.12 1.49
C GLU A 8 1.06 -15.96 0.99
N ALA A 9 -0.08 -15.32 0.73
CA ALA A 9 -1.31 -15.97 0.28
C ALA A 9 -1.16 -16.81 -1.01
N PHE A 10 -0.23 -16.46 -1.90
CA PHE A 10 -0.01 -17.17 -3.17
C PHE A 10 1.04 -18.29 -3.09
N ARG A 11 1.77 -18.46 -1.98
CA ARG A 11 2.82 -19.50 -1.86
C ARG A 11 2.29 -20.93 -1.78
N GLU A 12 1.00 -21.14 -1.47
CA GLU A 12 0.43 -22.48 -1.29
C GLU A 12 -0.20 -23.10 -2.56
N ILE A 13 -0.33 -22.34 -3.65
CA ILE A 13 -0.97 -22.82 -4.89
C ILE A 13 0.02 -23.64 -5.73
N LYS A 14 -0.05 -24.97 -5.64
CA LYS A 14 0.65 -25.88 -6.57
C LYS A 14 -0.12 -25.97 -7.90
N PRO A 15 0.49 -25.62 -9.05
CA PRO A 15 -0.20 -25.66 -10.34
C PRO A 15 -0.51 -27.09 -10.80
N SER A 16 -1.70 -27.30 -11.38
CA SER A 16 -2.08 -28.59 -11.97
C SER A 16 -1.53 -28.74 -13.40
N ASN A 17 -1.35 -29.99 -13.83
CA ASN A 17 -0.68 -30.33 -15.09
C ASN A 17 -1.38 -29.80 -16.36
N GLU A 18 -2.64 -29.39 -16.30
CA GLU A 18 -3.39 -28.85 -17.46
C GLU A 18 -2.88 -27.48 -17.93
N LEU A 19 -2.20 -26.70 -17.07
CA LEU A 19 -1.72 -25.37 -17.44
C LEU A 19 -0.61 -25.41 -18.51
N ASN A 20 0.22 -26.46 -18.49
CA ASN A 20 1.40 -26.57 -19.37
C ASN A 20 1.06 -26.78 -20.85
N GLU A 21 -0.07 -27.43 -21.19
CA GLU A 21 -0.39 -27.73 -22.60
C GLU A 21 -1.00 -26.55 -23.36
N ARG A 22 -1.63 -25.58 -22.66
CA ARG A 22 -2.21 -24.39 -23.31
C ARG A 22 -1.19 -23.34 -23.72
N VAL A 23 -0.18 -23.09 -22.88
CA VAL A 23 0.84 -22.04 -23.07
C VAL A 23 1.62 -22.22 -24.38
N VAL A 24 1.89 -23.45 -24.79
CA VAL A 24 2.65 -23.79 -26.01
C VAL A 24 1.94 -23.32 -27.30
N SER A 25 0.61 -23.13 -27.26
CA SER A 25 -0.18 -22.86 -28.47
C SER A 25 -0.27 -21.37 -28.89
N GLN A 26 -0.06 -20.43 -27.97
CA GLN A 26 -0.34 -19.00 -28.21
C GLN A 26 0.89 -18.16 -28.59
N LEU A 27 2.10 -18.70 -28.42
CA LEU A 27 3.39 -18.02 -28.67
C LEU A 27 3.72 -17.71 -30.15
N LEU A 28 2.82 -17.95 -31.11
CA LEU A 28 3.18 -18.10 -32.52
C LEU A 28 2.74 -17.00 -33.51
N ASN A 29 2.02 -15.94 -33.13
CA ASN A 29 1.52 -14.96 -34.12
C ASN A 29 1.57 -13.47 -33.72
N ASN A 30 2.62 -12.79 -34.21
CA ASN A 30 2.73 -11.37 -34.62
C ASN A 30 2.62 -10.26 -33.54
N LYS A 31 3.51 -9.24 -33.46
CA LYS A 31 4.07 -8.29 -34.46
C LYS A 31 3.02 -7.28 -34.99
N GLU A 32 3.28 -5.98 -35.11
CA GLU A 32 4.45 -5.13 -34.79
C GLU A 32 4.01 -3.64 -34.83
N ASP A 33 4.94 -2.73 -34.47
CA ASP A 33 4.98 -1.29 -34.87
C ASP A 33 3.93 -0.29 -34.31
N ARG A 34 4.25 1.00 -34.06
CA ARG A 34 5.51 1.72 -33.67
C ARG A 34 5.23 3.25 -33.56
N THR A 35 6.05 3.99 -32.79
CA THR A 35 6.45 5.43 -33.01
C THR A 35 5.35 6.53 -32.90
N VAL A 36 5.55 7.83 -32.58
CA VAL A 36 6.71 8.74 -32.27
C VAL A 36 6.15 10.10 -31.72
N VAL A 37 6.84 11.04 -31.04
CA VAL A 37 7.82 11.08 -29.92
C VAL A 37 8.10 12.58 -29.53
N LYS A 38 8.69 12.87 -28.35
CA LYS A 38 9.21 14.19 -27.81
C LYS A 38 8.20 15.14 -27.13
N HIS A 39 8.32 15.42 -25.82
CA HIS A 39 9.30 16.28 -25.08
C HIS A 39 9.05 17.79 -25.25
N LYS A 40 8.99 18.62 -24.20
CA LYS A 40 10.06 18.88 -23.21
C LYS A 40 9.54 19.66 -21.98
N GLN A 41 10.18 19.52 -20.82
CA GLN A 41 9.88 20.30 -19.59
C GLN A 41 10.29 21.78 -19.68
N PHE A 42 9.66 22.63 -18.86
CA PHE A 42 10.12 23.97 -18.49
C PHE A 42 10.03 24.18 -16.97
N LYS A 43 11.15 24.51 -16.31
CA LYS A 43 11.15 25.08 -14.96
C LYS A 43 10.79 26.57 -15.05
N THR A 44 9.62 26.98 -14.56
CA THR A 44 9.41 28.40 -14.15
C THR A 44 8.28 28.57 -13.14
N ARG A 45 8.67 29.06 -11.95
CA ARG A 45 8.02 30.08 -11.09
C ARG A 45 6.51 30.00 -10.80
N LEU A 46 6.20 30.19 -9.51
CA LEU A 46 4.89 30.63 -9.01
C LEU A 46 4.26 31.69 -9.92
N ALA A 47 3.05 31.39 -10.39
CA ALA A 47 2.05 32.38 -10.76
C ALA A 47 0.71 31.90 -10.22
N THR A 48 0.38 32.30 -8.98
CA THR A 48 -0.94 32.12 -8.39
C THR A 48 -1.98 32.78 -9.29
N ILE A 49 -2.82 31.99 -9.96
CA ILE A 49 -4.03 32.47 -10.62
C ILE A 49 -5.18 31.61 -10.10
N CYS A 50 -5.86 32.13 -9.07
CA CYS A 50 -7.13 31.59 -8.64
C CYS A 50 -8.15 31.84 -9.76
N ILE A 51 -8.48 30.81 -10.53
CA ILE A 51 -9.68 30.82 -11.38
C ILE A 51 -10.79 30.13 -10.59
N VAL A 52 -11.51 30.92 -9.80
CA VAL A 52 -12.82 30.54 -9.27
C VAL A 52 -13.79 30.49 -10.45
N LEU A 53 -13.88 29.34 -11.11
CA LEU A 53 -14.91 29.08 -12.11
C LEU A 53 -16.17 28.57 -11.41
N LEU A 54 -17.13 29.47 -11.28
CA LEU A 54 -18.50 29.20 -10.84
C LEU A 54 -19.17 28.18 -11.78
N SER A 55 -19.18 26.90 -11.42
CA SER A 55 -20.03 25.87 -12.02
C SER A 55 -21.47 25.97 -11.50
N ILE A 56 -22.10 27.14 -11.66
CA ILE A 56 -23.55 27.28 -11.46
C ILE A 56 -24.27 26.79 -12.72
N SER A 57 -25.18 25.85 -12.53
CA SER A 57 -26.19 25.34 -13.49
C SER A 57 -25.72 24.47 -14.66
N SER A 58 -25.59 23.16 -14.39
CA SER A 58 -26.26 22.15 -15.23
C SER A 58 -27.64 21.86 -14.64
N ILE A 59 -28.70 22.01 -15.44
CA ILE A 59 -30.07 21.68 -15.03
C ILE A 59 -30.18 20.15 -15.03
N SER A 60 -30.34 19.54 -13.86
CA SER A 60 -30.60 18.11 -13.76
C SER A 60 -31.99 17.79 -14.32
N VAL A 61 -32.00 17.15 -15.49
CA VAL A 61 -33.20 16.55 -16.09
C VAL A 61 -33.64 15.41 -15.18
N ALA A 62 -34.63 15.69 -14.31
CA ALA A 62 -35.34 14.73 -13.47
C ALA A 62 -34.49 13.53 -13.01
N ALA A 63 -33.39 13.82 -12.31
CA ALA A 63 -32.60 12.77 -11.70
C ALA A 63 -33.51 11.99 -10.74
N SER A 64 -33.68 10.68 -10.99
CA SER A 64 -34.04 9.75 -9.92
C SER A 64 -33.01 9.98 -8.80
N ALA A 65 -33.47 10.42 -7.63
CA ALA A 65 -32.57 10.70 -6.51
C ALA A 65 -31.72 9.46 -6.26
N TRP A 66 -30.41 9.57 -6.50
CA TRP A 66 -29.48 8.47 -6.40
C TRP A 66 -29.50 7.97 -4.95
N ASN A 67 -29.63 6.67 -4.75
CA ASN A 67 -29.62 6.12 -3.40
C ASN A 67 -28.19 5.81 -2.97
N LEU A 68 -27.80 6.24 -1.77
CA LEU A 68 -26.46 6.00 -1.24
C LEU A 68 -26.12 4.51 -1.11
N ALA A 69 -27.08 3.65 -0.71
CA ALA A 69 -26.82 2.22 -0.63
C ALA A 69 -26.49 1.61 -2.01
N ASP A 70 -27.16 2.09 -3.08
CA ASP A 70 -26.89 1.68 -4.46
C ASP A 70 -25.58 2.30 -5.00
N VAL A 71 -25.27 3.56 -4.66
CA VAL A 71 -24.00 4.25 -5.01
C VAL A 71 -22.79 3.48 -4.50
N PHE A 72 -22.87 3.03 -3.25
CA PHE A 72 -21.86 2.21 -2.57
C PHE A 72 -22.07 0.70 -2.82
N ARG A 73 -22.95 0.29 -3.75
CA ARG A 73 -23.22 -1.11 -4.17
C ARG A 73 -23.43 -2.09 -3.01
N GLY A 74 -24.06 -1.65 -1.91
CA GLY A 74 -24.27 -2.47 -0.71
C GLY A 74 -23.01 -2.80 0.10
N TYR A 75 -21.91 -2.05 -0.10
CA TYR A 75 -20.66 -2.17 0.67
C TYR A 75 -20.91 -1.95 2.17
N PHE A 76 -21.65 -0.89 2.52
CA PHE A 76 -22.05 -0.65 3.90
C PHE A 76 -22.98 -1.74 4.40
N ARG A 77 -22.59 -2.36 5.51
CA ARG A 77 -23.27 -3.49 6.14
C ARG A 77 -23.54 -3.19 7.60
N GLU A 78 -24.66 -3.69 8.10
CA GLU A 78 -25.03 -3.65 9.52
C GLU A 78 -25.11 -5.07 10.09
N LEU A 79 -24.89 -5.18 11.40
CA LEU A 79 -25.03 -6.44 12.14
C LEU A 79 -26.50 -6.86 12.24
N VAL A 80 -26.75 -8.15 11.99
CA VAL A 80 -28.06 -8.76 12.19
C VAL A 80 -28.07 -9.40 13.58
N SER A 81 -28.83 -8.81 14.50
CA SER A 81 -29.00 -9.32 15.86
C SER A 81 -29.43 -10.79 15.84
N SER A 82 -28.75 -11.61 16.64
CA SER A 82 -28.77 -13.08 16.56
C SER A 82 -30.06 -13.69 17.10
N ALA A 83 -31.14 -13.59 16.32
CA ALA A 83 -32.41 -14.25 16.60
C ALA A 83 -32.32 -15.78 16.43
N LYS A 84 -31.74 -16.46 17.43
CA LYS A 84 -31.67 -17.93 17.65
C LYS A 84 -31.19 -18.78 16.46
N ASN A 85 -30.07 -19.47 16.68
CA ASN A 85 -29.57 -20.58 15.87
C ASN A 85 -30.71 -21.41 15.24
N TYR A 86 -30.77 -21.42 13.91
CA TYR A 86 -31.27 -22.58 13.19
C TYR A 86 -30.09 -23.54 13.05
N ASP A 87 -30.13 -24.64 13.78
CA ASP A 87 -29.17 -25.72 13.61
C ASP A 87 -29.30 -26.31 12.19
N GLN A 88 -28.19 -26.38 11.45
CA GLN A 88 -27.82 -27.63 10.79
C GLN A 88 -26.32 -27.71 10.43
N ASP A 89 -25.78 -28.92 10.62
CA ASP A 89 -24.43 -29.41 10.35
C ASP A 89 -23.24 -28.64 10.95
N GLY A 90 -22.79 -29.14 12.10
CA GLY A 90 -21.61 -28.64 12.79
C GLY A 90 -20.30 -29.27 12.30
N THR A 91 -19.32 -28.42 11.99
CA THR A 91 -17.89 -28.73 12.07
C THR A 91 -17.17 -27.61 12.81
N ASN A 92 -16.86 -27.84 14.09
CA ASN A 92 -16.12 -26.88 14.91
C ASN A 92 -14.65 -26.80 14.47
N ASN A 93 -14.23 -25.66 13.92
CA ASN A 93 -12.82 -25.31 13.77
C ASN A 93 -12.50 -24.08 14.63
N ASN A 94 -11.92 -24.33 15.81
CA ASN A 94 -11.35 -23.27 16.64
C ASN A 94 -10.03 -22.80 16.01
N SER A 95 -10.06 -21.68 15.29
CA SER A 95 -8.86 -20.92 14.92
C SER A 95 -8.61 -19.81 15.94
N ALA A 96 -7.37 -19.64 16.38
CA ALA A 96 -6.98 -18.60 17.34
C ALA A 96 -6.65 -17.24 16.70
N ASN A 97 -6.88 -17.08 15.39
CA ASN A 97 -6.97 -15.79 14.72
C ASN A 97 -8.44 -15.50 14.43
N GLY A 98 -8.97 -14.42 15.01
CA GLY A 98 -10.39 -14.08 14.99
C GLY A 98 -10.87 -13.66 13.61
N ASP A 99 -11.24 -14.65 12.80
CA ASP A 99 -11.72 -14.47 11.43
C ASP A 99 -13.04 -13.69 11.42
N ALA A 100 -13.05 -12.52 10.78
CA ALA A 100 -14.22 -11.64 10.67
C ALA A 100 -15.34 -12.25 9.79
N SER A 101 -15.09 -13.38 9.15
CA SER A 101 -15.96 -14.06 8.18
C SER A 101 -17.30 -14.59 8.72
N ASN A 102 -17.48 -14.71 10.03
CA ASN A 102 -18.64 -15.39 10.64
C ASN A 102 -19.67 -14.47 11.34
N LEU A 103 -19.54 -13.15 11.24
CA LEU A 103 -20.55 -12.23 11.76
C LEU A 103 -21.71 -12.09 10.78
N ASN A 104 -22.93 -12.38 11.25
CA ASN A 104 -24.14 -12.26 10.44
C ASN A 104 -24.42 -10.78 10.12
N THR A 105 -24.17 -10.39 8.88
CA THR A 105 -24.34 -9.01 8.40
C THR A 105 -25.20 -8.96 7.15
N LYS A 106 -25.95 -7.87 6.98
CA LYS A 106 -26.70 -7.57 5.76
C LYS A 106 -26.30 -6.21 5.19
N PRO A 107 -26.36 -6.01 3.86
CA PRO A 107 -26.26 -4.69 3.28
C PRO A 107 -27.27 -3.73 3.92
N ILE A 108 -26.86 -2.48 4.11
CA ILE A 108 -27.75 -1.43 4.59
C ILE A 108 -28.77 -1.08 3.53
N THR A 109 -30.00 -0.80 3.98
CA THR A 109 -31.12 -0.48 3.10
C THR A 109 -31.20 1.01 2.77
N ASN A 110 -31.84 1.28 1.63
CA ASN A 110 -32.04 2.60 1.02
C ASN A 110 -32.73 3.64 1.92
N ASP A 111 -33.39 3.21 3.00
CA ASP A 111 -34.12 4.01 3.98
C ASP A 111 -33.36 4.20 5.32
N SER A 112 -32.12 3.72 5.42
CA SER A 112 -31.30 3.82 6.63
C SER A 112 -31.08 5.27 7.07
N ASN A 113 -31.49 5.55 8.31
CA ASN A 113 -31.28 6.87 8.92
C ASN A 113 -29.80 7.26 8.99
N PHE A 114 -28.90 6.28 9.16
CA PHE A 114 -27.46 6.52 9.16
C PHE A 114 -26.98 7.09 7.82
N LEU A 115 -27.28 6.43 6.69
CA LEU A 115 -26.85 6.90 5.37
C LEU A 115 -27.48 8.24 4.99
N ASN A 116 -28.70 8.50 5.45
CA ASN A 116 -29.40 9.78 5.20
C ASN A 116 -28.83 10.97 6.00
N THR A 117 -28.04 10.73 7.05
CA THR A 117 -27.43 11.76 7.91
C THR A 117 -25.92 11.89 7.65
N ALA A 118 -25.20 10.76 7.72
CA ALA A 118 -23.75 10.70 7.56
C ALA A 118 -23.29 10.61 6.09
N GLY A 119 -24.20 10.76 5.13
CA GLY A 119 -23.90 10.61 3.71
C GLY A 119 -24.53 11.69 2.82
N ALA A 120 -23.88 11.95 1.69
CA ALA A 120 -24.34 12.91 0.69
C ALA A 120 -24.09 12.40 -0.73
N ILE A 121 -25.05 12.64 -1.62
CA ILE A 121 -24.83 12.52 -3.07
C ILE A 121 -24.03 13.74 -3.52
N ILE A 122 -22.94 13.48 -4.23
CA ILE A 122 -22.05 14.48 -4.81
C ILE A 122 -21.91 14.20 -6.31
N GLU A 123 -21.63 15.21 -7.11
CA GLU A 123 -21.28 15.03 -8.52
C GLU A 123 -20.08 15.92 -8.83
N SER A 124 -18.89 15.36 -8.71
CA SER A 124 -17.64 15.99 -9.13
C SER A 124 -17.01 15.12 -10.21
N THR A 125 -16.65 15.72 -11.35
CA THR A 125 -16.19 14.99 -12.53
C THR A 125 -14.97 15.66 -13.12
N ASP A 126 -14.00 14.85 -13.53
CA ASP A 126 -12.87 15.26 -14.36
C ASP A 126 -12.67 14.28 -15.53
N THR A 127 -12.01 14.70 -16.60
CA THR A 127 -11.83 13.91 -17.81
C THR A 127 -10.49 14.21 -18.49
N GLU A 128 -9.50 13.37 -18.17
CA GLU A 128 -8.15 13.40 -18.75
C GLU A 128 -7.75 12.01 -19.29
N ALA A 129 -6.75 11.96 -20.18
CA ALA A 129 -6.08 10.75 -20.66
C ALA A 129 -7.00 9.61 -21.18
N GLY A 130 -8.21 9.95 -21.64
CA GLY A 130 -9.18 8.99 -22.18
C GLY A 130 -10.12 8.36 -21.15
N LEU A 131 -10.00 8.73 -19.87
CA LEU A 131 -10.91 8.31 -18.79
C LEU A 131 -11.69 9.50 -18.23
N LYS A 132 -12.95 9.27 -17.92
CA LYS A 132 -13.80 10.15 -17.11
C LYS A 132 -13.87 9.58 -15.70
N LEU A 133 -13.49 10.38 -14.71
CA LEU A 133 -13.67 10.06 -13.29
C LEU A 133 -14.85 10.85 -12.74
N THR A 134 -15.72 10.21 -11.96
CA THR A 134 -16.86 10.86 -11.32
C THR A 134 -17.00 10.40 -9.87
N ALA A 135 -16.83 11.30 -8.90
CA ALA A 135 -17.24 11.07 -7.52
C ALA A 135 -18.77 11.24 -7.41
N ARG A 136 -19.46 10.20 -6.93
CA ARG A 136 -20.94 10.08 -6.97
C ARG A 136 -21.62 10.14 -5.59
N GLY A 137 -20.87 9.86 -4.53
CA GLY A 137 -21.38 9.84 -3.18
C GLY A 137 -20.24 9.81 -2.17
N ILE A 138 -20.52 10.38 -1.01
CA ILE A 138 -19.66 10.36 0.16
C ILE A 138 -20.45 9.89 1.39
N VAL A 139 -19.80 9.17 2.29
CA VAL A 139 -20.26 8.86 3.64
C VAL A 139 -19.08 9.08 4.60
N GLY A 140 -19.29 9.68 5.76
CA GLY A 140 -18.20 9.98 6.70
C GLY A 140 -18.65 10.44 8.08
N ASP A 141 -17.66 10.69 8.94
CA ASP A 141 -17.77 11.35 10.24
C ASP A 141 -16.69 12.46 10.36
N ASP A 142 -16.33 12.88 11.58
CA ASP A 142 -15.28 13.89 11.84
C ASP A 142 -13.87 13.46 11.43
N ARG A 143 -13.61 12.16 11.19
CA ARG A 143 -12.25 11.61 10.96
C ARG A 143 -12.13 10.54 9.89
N VAL A 144 -13.22 9.91 9.46
CA VAL A 144 -13.26 8.85 8.43
C VAL A 144 -14.14 9.30 7.28
N LEU A 145 -13.67 9.06 6.07
CA LEU A 145 -14.47 9.25 4.86
C LEU A 145 -14.45 8.02 3.95
N TYR A 146 -15.53 7.88 3.19
CA TYR A 146 -15.74 6.89 2.14
C TYR A 146 -16.25 7.62 0.90
N VAL A 147 -15.60 7.48 -0.25
CA VAL A 147 -16.00 8.13 -1.50
C VAL A 147 -16.11 7.08 -2.61
N ALA A 148 -17.26 7.04 -3.27
CA ALA A 148 -17.49 6.20 -4.45
C ALA A 148 -17.13 6.96 -5.73
N ILE A 149 -16.13 6.45 -6.46
CA ILE A 149 -15.61 7.02 -7.71
C ILE A 149 -15.89 6.06 -8.86
N ASP A 150 -16.66 6.49 -9.86
CA ASP A 150 -16.74 5.80 -11.14
C ASP A 150 -15.57 6.21 -12.04
N VAL A 151 -15.03 5.24 -12.78
CA VAL A 151 -14.06 5.39 -13.87
C VAL A 151 -14.72 4.85 -15.13
N GLU A 152 -14.89 5.69 -16.16
CA GLU A 152 -15.51 5.34 -17.44
C GLU A 152 -14.55 5.65 -18.60
N THR A 153 -14.50 4.80 -19.62
CA THR A 153 -13.75 5.14 -20.86
C THR A 153 -14.52 6.18 -21.69
N VAL A 154 -13.85 7.27 -22.07
CA VAL A 154 -14.50 8.40 -22.79
C VAL A 154 -15.00 8.01 -24.18
N ASN A 155 -14.37 7.00 -24.78
CA ASN A 155 -14.73 6.46 -26.09
C ASN A 155 -15.70 5.26 -26.02
N GLY A 156 -16.14 4.86 -24.82
CA GLY A 156 -17.00 3.69 -24.61
C GLY A 156 -16.37 2.37 -25.05
N GLN A 157 -15.04 2.28 -25.10
CA GLN A 157 -14.35 1.00 -25.27
C GLN A 157 -14.36 0.22 -23.96
N GLU A 158 -14.50 -1.10 -24.06
CA GLU A 158 -14.32 -1.99 -22.92
C GLU A 158 -12.88 -1.88 -22.38
N PHE A 159 -12.67 -2.16 -21.10
CA PHE A 159 -11.31 -2.46 -20.65
C PHE A 159 -10.85 -3.77 -21.30
N THR A 160 -9.55 -4.10 -21.24
CA THR A 160 -9.11 -5.40 -21.78
C THR A 160 -9.80 -6.53 -21.01
N LYS A 161 -9.96 -7.69 -21.65
CA LYS A 161 -10.61 -8.84 -20.99
C LYS A 161 -9.96 -9.18 -19.63
N GLU A 162 -8.65 -8.99 -19.48
CA GLU A 162 -7.96 -9.21 -18.21
C GLU A 162 -8.34 -8.17 -17.14
N GLN A 163 -8.43 -6.89 -17.52
CA GLN A 163 -8.87 -5.79 -16.65
C GLN A 163 -10.36 -5.90 -16.25
N GLU A 164 -11.15 -6.53 -17.11
CA GLU A 164 -12.57 -6.81 -16.90
C GLU A 164 -12.81 -8.05 -16.02
N ASP A 165 -12.08 -9.15 -16.26
CA ASP A 165 -12.26 -10.43 -15.56
C ASP A 165 -11.50 -10.47 -14.21
N ASN A 166 -10.43 -9.67 -14.04
CA ASN A 166 -9.68 -9.54 -12.78
C ASN A 166 -9.89 -8.14 -12.18
N LEU A 167 -10.87 -8.04 -11.26
CA LEU A 167 -11.26 -6.78 -10.61
C LEU A 167 -10.09 -6.07 -9.89
N ASN A 168 -9.11 -6.83 -9.39
CA ASN A 168 -7.96 -6.28 -8.66
C ASN A 168 -6.78 -5.92 -9.58
N ALA A 169 -6.86 -6.15 -10.90
CA ALA A 169 -5.79 -5.81 -11.82
C ALA A 169 -5.65 -4.30 -12.04
N ILE A 170 -6.74 -3.54 -11.97
CA ILE A 170 -6.75 -2.10 -12.26
C ILE A 170 -6.81 -1.25 -11.00
N HIS A 171 -5.96 -0.23 -10.94
CA HIS A 171 -5.82 0.69 -9.80
C HIS A 171 -5.13 2.00 -10.22
N PHE A 172 -4.98 2.95 -9.29
CA PHE A 172 -4.23 4.18 -9.53
C PHE A 172 -2.85 4.12 -8.89
N GLN A 173 -1.83 4.70 -9.55
CA GLN A 173 -0.46 4.71 -9.04
C GLN A 173 -0.32 5.50 -7.74
N GLU A 174 -1.05 6.62 -7.65
CA GLU A 174 -1.04 7.50 -6.49
C GLU A 174 -2.41 8.17 -6.38
N ILE A 175 -2.95 8.22 -5.16
CA ILE A 175 -4.15 8.99 -4.83
C ILE A 175 -3.79 9.90 -3.67
N LYS A 176 -4.04 11.20 -3.83
CA LYS A 176 -3.75 12.24 -2.83
C LYS A 176 -5.02 12.99 -2.45
N LEU A 177 -5.33 12.97 -1.16
CA LEU A 177 -6.35 13.78 -0.51
C LEU A 177 -5.75 15.13 -0.10
N GLN A 178 -6.52 16.20 -0.29
CA GLN A 178 -6.23 17.53 0.22
C GLN A 178 -7.53 18.14 0.76
N ILE A 179 -7.52 18.54 2.03
CA ILE A 179 -8.60 19.35 2.60
C ILE A 179 -8.22 20.84 2.47
N ASP A 180 -9.17 21.63 1.98
CA ASP A 180 -9.04 23.04 1.63
C ASP A 180 -7.73 23.35 0.88
N ASN A 181 -6.83 24.09 1.53
CA ASN A 181 -5.54 24.53 1.01
C ASN A 181 -4.36 23.90 1.76
N ASP A 182 -4.54 22.75 2.43
CA ASP A 182 -3.41 22.05 3.05
C ASP A 182 -2.43 21.56 1.98
N VAL A 183 -1.24 22.16 2.00
CA VAL A 183 -0.18 21.92 1.01
C VAL A 183 0.45 20.53 1.16
N LEU A 184 0.38 19.93 2.36
CA LEU A 184 0.93 18.61 2.62
C LEU A 184 0.05 17.53 1.97
N GLY A 185 -1.25 17.52 2.29
CA GLY A 185 -2.17 16.47 1.88
C GLY A 185 -1.85 15.09 2.47
N GLN A 186 -2.67 14.10 2.15
CA GLN A 186 -2.56 12.71 2.64
C GLN A 186 -2.59 11.75 1.44
N TYR A 187 -1.69 10.78 1.38
CA TYR A 187 -1.74 9.72 0.36
C TYR A 187 -2.65 8.59 0.82
N THR A 188 -3.41 8.02 -0.11
CA THR A 188 -4.39 6.97 0.16
C THR A 188 -4.51 5.99 -1.01
N ASN A 189 -5.38 5.00 -0.90
CA ASN A 189 -5.68 4.00 -1.93
C ASN A 189 -7.21 3.84 -2.12
N CYS A 190 -7.62 3.13 -3.16
CA CYS A 190 -9.01 2.75 -3.38
C CYS A 190 -9.13 1.28 -3.83
N THR A 191 -10.25 0.64 -3.49
CA THR A 191 -10.56 -0.75 -3.87
C THR A 191 -11.68 -0.77 -4.90
N ARG A 192 -11.60 -1.61 -5.94
CA ARG A 192 -12.71 -1.80 -6.89
C ARG A 192 -13.87 -2.55 -6.22
N ILE A 193 -15.09 -2.03 -6.34
CA ILE A 193 -16.30 -2.56 -5.67
C ILE A 193 -17.44 -2.95 -6.62
N ASP A 194 -17.26 -2.80 -7.94
CA ASP A 194 -18.17 -3.37 -8.93
C ASP A 194 -17.88 -4.85 -9.21
N ASP A 195 -18.79 -5.50 -9.94
CA ASP A 195 -18.73 -6.91 -10.32
C ASP A 195 -18.22 -7.14 -11.75
N GLY A 196 -17.70 -6.10 -12.43
CA GLY A 196 -17.24 -6.17 -13.81
C GLY A 196 -18.33 -6.44 -14.84
N THR A 197 -19.63 -6.30 -14.51
CA THR A 197 -20.71 -6.54 -15.48
C THR A 197 -20.90 -5.41 -16.49
N GLU A 198 -20.66 -4.16 -16.08
CA GLU A 198 -20.69 -2.99 -16.96
C GLU A 198 -19.32 -2.76 -17.62
N LYS A 199 -19.17 -3.17 -18.89
CA LYS A 199 -17.91 -3.09 -19.62
C LYS A 199 -17.48 -1.64 -19.91
N GLY A 200 -16.18 -1.39 -19.82
CA GLY A 200 -15.59 -0.06 -19.95
C GLY A 200 -15.85 0.86 -18.75
N LYS A 201 -16.32 0.29 -17.63
CA LYS A 201 -16.57 0.98 -16.37
C LYS A 201 -16.04 0.21 -15.17
N ALA A 202 -15.61 0.96 -14.16
CA ALA A 202 -15.27 0.43 -12.84
C ALA A 202 -15.74 1.42 -11.77
N THR A 203 -16.25 0.92 -10.65
CA THR A 203 -16.56 1.73 -9.46
C THR A 203 -15.53 1.40 -8.40
N PHE A 204 -14.77 2.39 -7.97
CA PHE A 204 -13.82 2.31 -6.87
C PHE A 204 -14.40 2.94 -5.60
N LEU A 205 -14.04 2.36 -4.47
CA LEU A 205 -14.26 2.90 -3.15
C LEU A 205 -12.92 3.36 -2.57
N LEU A 206 -12.80 4.66 -2.34
CA LEU A 206 -11.77 5.24 -1.50
C LEU A 206 -12.31 5.25 -0.06
N HIS A 207 -11.51 4.80 0.91
CA HIS A 207 -11.86 4.95 2.32
C HIS A 207 -10.61 5.13 3.17
N ASP A 208 -10.62 6.07 4.12
CA ASP A 208 -9.42 6.39 4.91
C ASP A 208 -9.74 7.05 6.26
N ILE A 209 -8.78 6.98 7.19
CA ILE A 209 -8.73 7.79 8.41
C ILE A 209 -7.94 9.06 8.09
N ILE A 210 -8.57 10.21 8.27
CA ILE A 210 -8.05 11.53 7.91
C ILE A 210 -7.27 12.13 9.08
N ASN A 211 -5.97 12.40 8.85
CA ASN A 211 -5.02 12.78 9.88
C ASN A 211 -4.38 14.16 9.60
N TYR A 212 -5.19 15.22 9.48
CA TYR A 212 -4.69 16.59 9.34
C TYR A 212 -4.53 17.27 10.71
N ASN A 213 -3.28 17.57 11.09
CA ASN A 213 -2.94 18.15 12.40
C ASN A 213 -3.59 19.51 12.74
N ASN A 214 -4.23 20.17 11.77
CA ASN A 214 -4.80 21.52 11.93
C ASN A 214 -6.33 21.55 11.71
N ILE A 215 -6.99 20.39 11.61
CA ILE A 215 -8.43 20.27 11.32
C ILE A 215 -9.04 19.38 12.40
N GLU A 216 -9.96 19.92 13.20
CA GLU A 216 -10.60 19.21 14.32
C GLU A 216 -11.83 18.38 13.88
N ASP A 217 -12.53 18.83 12.84
CA ASP A 217 -13.66 18.18 12.18
C ASP A 217 -13.49 18.40 10.67
N ILE A 218 -13.63 17.34 9.86
CA ILE A 218 -13.53 17.42 8.41
C ILE A 218 -14.85 17.84 7.74
N SER A 219 -15.99 17.77 8.42
CA SER A 219 -17.27 18.21 7.84
C SER A 219 -17.28 19.71 7.56
N GLY A 220 -17.98 20.10 6.48
CA GLY A 220 -18.08 21.48 6.00
C GLY A 220 -16.86 21.97 5.19
N HIS A 221 -15.71 21.28 5.26
CA HIS A 221 -14.52 21.63 4.48
C HIS A 221 -14.62 21.18 3.01
N GLN A 222 -13.73 21.67 2.15
CA GLN A 222 -13.59 21.22 0.77
C GLN A 222 -12.58 20.07 0.69
N LEU A 223 -12.97 18.94 0.11
CA LEU A 223 -12.05 17.87 -0.27
C LEU A 223 -11.68 18.01 -1.75
N THR A 224 -10.39 17.87 -2.03
CA THR A 224 -9.84 17.65 -3.38
C THR A 224 -9.12 16.30 -3.39
N ILE A 225 -9.50 15.44 -4.34
CA ILE A 225 -8.87 14.14 -4.57
C ILE A 225 -8.12 14.21 -5.91
N THR A 226 -6.79 14.10 -5.86
CA THR A 226 -5.93 13.91 -7.02
C THR A 226 -5.71 12.42 -7.26
N PHE A 227 -5.90 11.97 -8.49
CA PHE A 227 -5.51 10.65 -8.97
C PHE A 227 -4.38 10.82 -9.99
N THR A 228 -3.31 10.03 -9.88
CA THR A 228 -2.19 10.03 -10.83
C THR A 228 -2.04 8.64 -11.44
N ASN A 229 -2.07 8.56 -12.77
CA ASN A 229 -1.88 7.36 -13.62
C ASN A 229 -2.79 6.15 -13.31
N PHE A 230 -3.49 5.64 -14.32
CA PHE A 230 -4.23 4.39 -14.22
C PHE A 230 -3.36 3.21 -14.64
N LEU A 231 -3.28 2.19 -13.77
CA LEU A 231 -2.37 1.05 -13.86
C LEU A 231 -3.12 -0.27 -14.12
N HIS A 232 -2.42 -1.22 -14.74
CA HIS A 232 -2.78 -2.64 -14.87
C HIS A 232 -1.68 -3.51 -14.26
N THR A 233 -1.99 -4.33 -13.27
CA THR A 233 -1.08 -5.38 -12.79
C THR A 233 -1.00 -6.50 -13.83
N THR A 234 0.20 -6.73 -14.35
CA THR A 234 0.54 -7.79 -15.31
C THR A 234 1.62 -8.70 -14.72
N ASN A 235 1.80 -9.88 -15.33
CA ASN A 235 2.95 -10.75 -15.09
C ASN A 235 3.89 -10.83 -16.30
N ASP A 236 3.69 -9.96 -17.30
CA ASP A 236 4.44 -9.97 -18.55
C ASP A 236 5.94 -9.72 -18.35
N LEU A 237 6.74 -10.47 -19.11
CA LEU A 237 8.18 -10.34 -19.17
C LEU A 237 8.61 -9.73 -20.50
N GLU A 238 9.26 -8.58 -20.40
CA GLU A 238 9.96 -7.95 -21.51
C GLU A 238 11.40 -8.44 -21.58
N ASP A 239 11.71 -9.30 -22.55
CA ASP A 239 13.09 -9.63 -22.89
C ASP A 239 13.80 -8.38 -23.44
N ILE A 240 14.89 -7.98 -22.77
CA ILE A 240 15.74 -6.86 -23.17
C ILE A 240 16.69 -7.24 -24.33
N GLY A 241 16.68 -8.49 -24.76
CA GLY A 241 17.51 -9.06 -25.82
C GLY A 241 18.98 -8.99 -25.47
N MET A 242 19.42 -9.78 -24.50
CA MET A 242 20.84 -9.80 -24.06
C MET A 242 21.78 -10.23 -25.20
N LYS A 243 22.86 -9.47 -25.42
CA LYS A 243 23.88 -9.73 -26.47
C LYS A 243 24.78 -10.93 -26.15
N ASP A 244 25.06 -11.12 -24.86
CA ASP A 244 25.95 -12.11 -24.27
C ASP A 244 25.21 -12.80 -23.10
N SER A 245 25.64 -13.97 -22.62
CA SER A 245 25.09 -14.49 -21.35
C SER A 245 25.60 -13.69 -20.15
N LEU A 246 24.91 -13.75 -19.01
CA LEU A 246 25.38 -13.09 -17.77
C LEU A 246 26.76 -13.62 -17.33
N TYR A 247 27.06 -14.89 -17.61
CA TYR A 247 28.38 -15.47 -17.38
C TYR A 247 29.46 -14.86 -18.29
N ASP A 248 29.17 -14.71 -19.59
CA ASP A 248 30.11 -14.11 -20.54
C ASP A 248 30.35 -12.62 -20.24
N ILE A 249 29.38 -11.92 -19.64
CA ILE A 249 29.55 -10.55 -19.14
C ILE A 249 30.39 -10.56 -17.85
N PHE A 250 30.08 -11.44 -16.89
CA PHE A 250 30.79 -11.56 -15.62
C PHE A 250 32.29 -11.84 -15.82
N THR A 251 32.64 -12.77 -16.70
CA THR A 251 34.03 -13.13 -17.02
C THR A 251 34.84 -12.05 -17.75
N LYS A 252 34.21 -10.94 -18.18
CA LYS A 252 34.88 -9.76 -18.78
C LYS A 252 35.29 -8.73 -17.72
N PHE A 253 34.87 -8.87 -16.46
CA PHE A 253 35.37 -8.09 -15.34
C PHE A 253 36.51 -8.84 -14.64
N ASP A 254 37.48 -8.09 -14.10
CA ASP A 254 38.42 -8.64 -13.12
C ASP A 254 37.63 -9.08 -11.89
N LYS A 255 37.93 -10.27 -11.35
CA LYS A 255 37.26 -10.78 -10.15
C LYS A 255 37.52 -9.82 -8.97
N PRO A 256 36.49 -9.19 -8.36
CA PRO A 256 36.69 -8.27 -7.26
C PRO A 256 37.34 -8.95 -6.06
N ALA A 257 38.29 -8.26 -5.42
CA ALA A 257 38.87 -8.68 -4.15
C ALA A 257 37.87 -8.46 -3.01
N ASP A 258 38.05 -9.14 -1.87
CA ASP A 258 37.13 -9.00 -0.72
C ASP A 258 37.02 -7.57 -0.19
N GLU A 259 38.06 -6.75 -0.39
CA GLU A 259 38.15 -5.33 -0.04
C GLU A 259 37.42 -4.38 -1.01
N ASP A 260 37.14 -4.80 -2.25
CA ASP A 260 36.38 -4.00 -3.21
C ASP A 260 34.88 -3.93 -2.85
N TYR A 261 34.38 -4.93 -2.11
CA TYR A 261 33.00 -5.00 -1.66
C TYR A 261 32.76 -4.06 -0.48
N GLN A 262 32.26 -2.86 -0.77
CA GLN A 262 31.91 -1.86 0.23
C GLN A 262 30.64 -2.30 0.96
N PHE A 263 30.70 -2.36 2.29
CA PHE A 263 29.51 -2.55 3.11
C PHE A 263 28.51 -1.41 2.85
N TYR A 264 27.24 -1.76 2.64
CA TYR A 264 26.20 -0.82 2.30
C TYR A 264 25.04 -0.86 3.32
N SER A 265 24.42 -2.02 3.51
CA SER A 265 23.26 -2.16 4.40
C SER A 265 23.19 -3.57 5.01
N VAL A 266 22.13 -3.86 5.75
CA VAL A 266 21.81 -5.19 6.26
C VAL A 266 20.37 -5.55 5.95
N ARG A 267 20.13 -6.83 5.69
CA ARG A 267 18.80 -7.42 5.61
C ARG A 267 18.64 -8.44 6.75
N SER A 268 17.44 -8.57 7.31
CA SER A 268 17.08 -9.73 8.12
C SER A 268 16.36 -10.73 7.20
N ASP A 269 16.67 -12.03 7.31
CA ASP A 269 15.87 -13.05 6.64
C ASP A 269 14.51 -13.15 7.32
N SER A 270 13.44 -13.35 6.57
CA SER A 270 12.07 -13.36 7.11
C SER A 270 11.72 -14.63 7.89
N ASN A 271 12.70 -15.51 8.16
CA ASN A 271 12.50 -16.88 8.63
C ASN A 271 13.07 -17.14 10.04
N HIS A 272 13.43 -16.09 10.78
CA HIS A 272 13.88 -16.20 12.18
C HIS A 272 12.75 -16.64 13.12
N THR A 273 13.08 -17.35 14.20
CA THR A 273 12.06 -17.89 15.13
C THR A 273 12.39 -17.66 16.62
N GLY A 274 11.34 -17.46 17.42
CA GLY A 274 11.42 -17.50 18.88
C GLY A 274 12.36 -16.46 19.49
N GLU A 275 13.55 -16.88 19.90
CA GLU A 275 14.56 -16.06 20.57
C GLU A 275 15.29 -15.11 19.59
N GLU A 276 15.47 -15.54 18.34
CA GLU A 276 16.13 -14.76 17.28
C GLU A 276 15.35 -13.49 16.94
N ASN A 277 14.01 -13.60 16.81
CA ASN A 277 13.13 -12.46 16.60
C ASN A 277 13.20 -11.46 17.75
N LYS A 278 13.27 -11.93 19.00
CA LYS A 278 13.39 -11.05 20.18
C LYS A 278 14.70 -10.27 20.16
N ILE A 279 15.81 -10.91 19.80
CA ILE A 279 17.12 -10.27 19.68
C ILE A 279 17.12 -9.18 18.59
N LEU A 280 16.44 -9.43 17.46
CA LEU A 280 16.30 -8.46 16.38
C LEU A 280 15.35 -7.32 16.75
N GLU A 281 14.19 -7.61 17.34
CA GLU A 281 13.25 -6.62 17.88
C GLU A 281 13.94 -5.68 18.88
N GLU A 282 14.67 -6.24 19.85
CA GLU A 282 15.43 -5.50 20.86
C GLU A 282 16.47 -4.56 20.19
N TYR A 283 17.25 -5.06 19.24
CA TYR A 283 18.21 -4.23 18.49
C TYR A 283 17.52 -3.10 17.71
N TYR A 284 16.41 -3.37 17.02
CA TYR A 284 15.69 -2.34 16.29
C TYR A 284 15.00 -1.33 17.23
N SER A 285 14.49 -1.77 18.38
CA SER A 285 13.97 -0.94 19.47
C SER A 285 15.04 0.00 20.02
N ASP A 286 16.17 -0.54 20.46
CA ASP A 286 17.24 0.22 21.09
C ASP A 286 17.89 1.22 20.11
N ARG A 287 17.94 0.86 18.82
CA ARG A 287 18.36 1.78 17.75
C ARG A 287 17.34 2.89 17.48
N ARG A 288 16.03 2.59 17.48
CA ARG A 288 14.96 3.61 17.31
C ARG A 288 14.89 4.58 18.48
N SER A 289 15.11 4.09 19.70
CA SER A 289 15.01 4.88 20.94
C SER A 289 16.30 5.63 21.30
N GLY A 290 17.36 5.52 20.49
CA GLY A 290 18.66 6.14 20.78
C GLY A 290 19.37 5.57 22.02
N LYS A 291 18.97 4.38 22.50
CA LYS A 291 19.60 3.68 23.64
C LYS A 291 21.02 3.21 23.33
N LEU A 292 21.26 2.82 22.08
CA LEU A 292 22.58 2.48 21.58
C LEU A 292 23.25 3.74 21.02
N ALA A 293 24.44 4.08 21.50
CA ALA A 293 25.28 5.09 20.86
C ALA A 293 25.73 4.61 19.46
N ASP A 294 26.08 5.52 18.54
CA ASP A 294 26.43 5.16 17.15
C ASP A 294 27.52 4.08 17.04
N GLU A 295 28.54 4.13 17.91
CA GLU A 295 29.61 3.13 17.99
C GLU A 295 29.10 1.76 18.48
N GLU A 296 28.13 1.75 19.39
CA GLU A 296 27.48 0.54 19.91
C GLU A 296 26.48 -0.05 18.91
N VAL A 297 25.76 0.78 18.15
CA VAL A 297 24.92 0.34 17.03
C VAL A 297 25.77 -0.42 16.02
N LEU A 298 26.94 0.10 15.66
CA LEU A 298 27.84 -0.56 14.72
C LEU A 298 28.35 -1.90 15.26
N LYS A 299 28.85 -1.93 16.51
CA LYS A 299 29.29 -3.16 17.17
C LYS A 299 28.17 -4.20 17.28
N ARG A 300 26.97 -3.79 17.69
CA ARG A 300 25.82 -4.70 17.83
C ARG A 300 25.37 -5.26 16.48
N LYS A 301 25.43 -4.44 15.42
CA LYS A 301 25.19 -4.87 14.04
C LYS A 301 26.22 -5.92 13.58
N GLU A 302 27.50 -5.74 13.91
CA GLU A 302 28.54 -6.75 13.63
C GLU A 302 28.31 -8.06 14.39
N GLU A 303 27.90 -8.01 15.66
CA GLU A 303 27.52 -9.19 16.45
C GLU A 303 26.35 -9.95 15.81
N LEU A 304 25.30 -9.24 15.36
CA LEU A 304 24.14 -9.84 14.70
C LEU A 304 24.48 -10.43 13.33
N ILE A 305 25.42 -9.82 12.59
CA ILE A 305 25.97 -10.39 11.35
C ILE A 305 26.74 -11.69 11.66
N GLN A 306 27.58 -11.69 12.70
CA GLN A 306 28.33 -12.88 13.12
C GLN A 306 27.41 -14.00 13.64
N ALA A 307 26.27 -13.66 14.22
CA ALA A 307 25.23 -14.59 14.64
C ALA A 307 24.35 -15.13 13.49
N GLY A 308 24.46 -14.57 12.28
CA GLY A 308 23.60 -14.93 11.14
C GLY A 308 22.17 -14.38 11.22
N LEU A 309 21.91 -13.40 12.10
CA LEU A 309 20.62 -12.72 12.25
C LEU A 309 20.46 -11.53 11.31
N LEU A 310 21.58 -11.01 10.79
CA LEU A 310 21.60 -9.96 9.78
C LEU A 310 22.56 -10.35 8.64
N GLU A 311 22.08 -10.26 7.41
CA GLU A 311 22.87 -10.48 6.21
C GLU A 311 23.49 -9.15 5.74
N PRO A 312 24.83 -9.05 5.63
CA PRO A 312 25.49 -7.85 5.17
C PRO A 312 25.35 -7.70 3.66
N LEU A 313 24.82 -6.55 3.23
CA LEU A 313 24.70 -6.19 1.83
C LEU A 313 25.94 -5.41 1.41
N TYR A 314 26.50 -5.78 0.25
CA TYR A 314 27.69 -5.16 -0.30
C TYR A 314 27.41 -4.57 -1.69
N ILE A 315 27.96 -3.38 -1.93
CA ILE A 315 28.04 -2.79 -3.25
C ILE A 315 29.47 -2.88 -3.78
N LEU A 316 29.61 -2.79 -5.11
CA LEU A 316 30.90 -2.71 -5.79
C LEU A 316 31.12 -1.29 -6.35
N PRO A 317 32.36 -0.79 -6.42
CA PRO A 317 32.67 0.43 -7.16
C PRO A 317 32.46 0.24 -8.66
N GLU A 318 32.24 1.32 -9.42
CA GLU A 318 32.36 1.28 -10.89
C GLU A 318 33.80 0.93 -11.29
N THR A 319 33.96 0.10 -12.33
CA THR A 319 35.27 -0.11 -12.97
C THR A 319 35.43 0.78 -14.21
N SER A 320 36.63 0.79 -14.79
CA SER A 320 36.87 1.36 -16.12
C SER A 320 36.19 0.57 -17.24
N THR A 321 35.86 -0.70 -17.00
CA THR A 321 35.18 -1.60 -17.94
C THR A 321 33.68 -1.30 -17.94
N LYS A 322 33.09 -1.13 -19.14
CA LYS A 322 31.66 -0.86 -19.34
C LYS A 322 31.14 -1.76 -20.44
N ILE A 323 30.13 -2.57 -20.10
CA ILE A 323 29.65 -3.64 -20.99
C ILE A 323 28.20 -3.39 -21.36
N GLY A 324 27.98 -2.90 -22.58
CA GLY A 324 26.65 -2.67 -23.13
C GLY A 324 25.93 -3.98 -23.45
N PHE A 325 25.02 -4.43 -22.59
CA PHE A 325 24.52 -5.81 -22.58
C PHE A 325 23.20 -6.05 -23.32
N SER A 326 22.35 -5.04 -23.49
CA SER A 326 21.04 -5.16 -24.14
C SER A 326 21.08 -4.75 -25.63
N THR A 327 20.30 -5.42 -26.47
CA THR A 327 20.02 -5.00 -27.87
C THR A 327 18.82 -4.06 -27.96
N LYS A 328 17.82 -4.22 -27.08
CA LYS A 328 16.62 -3.37 -27.01
C LYS A 328 16.90 -1.99 -26.42
N TYR A 329 17.75 -1.95 -25.40
CA TYR A 329 18.21 -0.77 -24.68
C TYR A 329 19.74 -0.65 -24.80
N PRO A 330 20.24 -0.26 -25.99
CA PRO A 330 21.66 -0.33 -26.34
C PRO A 330 22.57 0.55 -25.47
N LYS A 331 22.04 1.52 -24.72
CA LYS A 331 22.82 2.37 -23.81
C LYS A 331 22.90 1.83 -22.37
N LEU A 332 22.25 0.72 -22.02
CA LEU A 332 22.43 0.10 -20.70
C LEU A 332 23.79 -0.57 -20.62
N GLU A 333 24.60 -0.18 -19.64
CA GLU A 333 25.96 -0.69 -19.43
C GLU A 333 26.05 -1.31 -18.04
N ILE A 334 26.57 -2.53 -17.93
CA ILE A 334 27.04 -3.03 -16.63
C ILE A 334 28.44 -2.48 -16.39
N THR A 335 28.73 -1.97 -15.18
CA THR A 335 30.01 -1.32 -14.82
C THR A 335 30.83 -2.09 -13.79
N ASN A 336 30.22 -3.04 -13.07
CA ASN A 336 30.89 -4.05 -12.26
C ASN A 336 29.91 -5.20 -11.91
N MET A 337 30.41 -6.38 -11.57
CA MET A 337 29.66 -7.55 -11.12
C MET A 337 30.47 -8.37 -10.09
N GLY A 338 29.80 -9.02 -9.15
CA GLY A 338 30.46 -9.88 -8.17
C GLY A 338 29.52 -10.82 -7.43
N ILE A 339 30.08 -11.79 -6.73
CA ILE A 339 29.38 -12.70 -5.84
C ILE A 339 30.16 -12.77 -4.53
N LYS A 340 29.53 -12.38 -3.42
CA LYS A 340 30.08 -12.46 -2.07
C LYS A 340 29.01 -13.01 -1.13
N ASN A 341 29.37 -13.95 -0.25
CA ASN A 341 28.46 -14.55 0.73
C ASN A 341 27.12 -15.04 0.15
N ASN A 342 27.13 -15.72 -1.00
CA ASN A 342 25.92 -16.19 -1.72
C ASN A 342 24.97 -15.09 -2.24
N ILE A 343 25.42 -13.83 -2.24
CA ILE A 343 24.72 -12.68 -2.80
C ILE A 343 25.41 -12.30 -4.11
N PHE A 344 24.66 -12.32 -5.21
CA PHE A 344 25.10 -11.80 -6.50
C PHE A 344 24.74 -10.32 -6.61
N THR A 345 25.69 -9.50 -7.02
CA THR A 345 25.56 -8.03 -7.09
C THR A 345 26.11 -7.51 -8.41
N PHE A 346 25.46 -6.49 -8.98
CA PHE A 346 25.92 -5.81 -10.18
C PHE A 346 25.47 -4.35 -10.26
N ASN A 347 26.32 -3.53 -10.88
CA ASN A 347 26.05 -2.11 -11.15
C ASN A 347 25.55 -1.94 -12.59
N ILE A 348 24.46 -1.20 -12.78
CA ILE A 348 24.01 -0.76 -14.12
C ILE A 348 24.08 0.75 -14.21
N LYS A 349 24.65 1.24 -15.31
CA LYS A 349 24.52 2.63 -15.73
C LYS A 349 23.30 2.82 -16.63
N MET A 350 22.46 3.79 -16.26
CA MET A 350 21.22 4.16 -16.92
C MET A 350 21.43 5.45 -17.74
N ASN A 351 21.01 5.46 -18.99
CA ASN A 351 21.45 6.47 -19.98
C ASN A 351 20.27 6.99 -20.85
N ASP A 352 19.15 7.39 -20.24
CA ASP A 352 17.90 7.93 -20.86
C ASP A 352 16.89 6.93 -21.44
N GLU A 353 17.18 5.63 -21.52
CA GLU A 353 16.30 4.65 -22.18
C GLU A 353 15.27 4.01 -21.25
N LEU A 354 15.56 3.98 -19.95
CA LEU A 354 14.69 3.56 -18.86
C LEU A 354 14.74 4.67 -17.81
N ASP A 355 13.58 5.16 -17.39
CA ASP A 355 13.47 6.11 -16.27
C ASP A 355 13.08 5.39 -14.97
N TYR A 356 13.14 6.12 -13.86
CA TYR A 356 12.80 5.57 -12.54
C TYR A 356 11.33 5.13 -12.46
N GLN A 357 10.38 5.90 -13.04
CA GLN A 357 8.95 5.55 -12.96
C GLN A 357 8.69 4.21 -13.65
N TYR A 358 9.32 4.00 -14.82
CA TYR A 358 9.21 2.76 -15.57
C TYR A 358 9.80 1.56 -14.84
N LEU A 359 10.98 1.69 -14.22
CA LEU A 359 11.59 0.58 -13.45
C LEU A 359 10.95 0.35 -12.08
N ASN A 360 10.28 1.36 -11.53
CA ASN A 360 9.52 1.25 -10.29
C ASN A 360 8.24 0.42 -10.49
N THR A 361 7.51 0.62 -11.60
CA THR A 361 6.33 -0.19 -11.95
C THR A 361 6.70 -1.50 -12.65
N LYS A 362 7.78 -1.52 -13.44
CA LYS A 362 8.31 -2.73 -14.11
C LYS A 362 9.74 -3.01 -13.69
N HIS A 363 9.89 -3.78 -12.62
CA HIS A 363 11.20 -4.13 -12.08
C HIS A 363 12.10 -4.80 -13.12
N LEU A 364 13.41 -4.51 -13.09
CA LEU A 364 14.39 -5.39 -13.71
C LEU A 364 14.38 -6.71 -12.92
N THR A 365 14.32 -7.84 -13.61
CA THR A 365 14.11 -9.18 -13.03
C THR A 365 15.09 -10.16 -13.65
N LEU A 366 15.62 -11.10 -12.85
CA LEU A 366 16.37 -12.24 -13.37
C LEU A 366 15.41 -13.39 -13.70
N VAL A 367 15.53 -13.96 -14.89
CA VAL A 367 14.67 -15.07 -15.33
C VAL A 367 15.52 -16.30 -15.60
N ASN A 368 15.13 -17.44 -15.01
CA ASN A 368 15.80 -18.71 -15.23
C ASN A 368 15.45 -19.26 -16.62
N ARG A 369 16.45 -19.43 -17.50
CA ARG A 369 16.31 -19.92 -18.88
C ARG A 369 15.73 -21.34 -18.98
N LYS A 370 15.88 -22.17 -17.94
CA LYS A 370 15.43 -23.57 -17.93
C LYS A 370 14.00 -23.73 -17.43
N THR A 371 13.56 -22.89 -16.48
CA THR A 371 12.25 -23.03 -15.83
C THR A 371 11.28 -21.89 -16.13
N GLY A 372 11.74 -20.79 -16.73
CA GLY A 372 10.97 -19.55 -16.86
C GLY A 372 10.72 -18.81 -15.54
N ALA A 373 11.24 -19.32 -14.41
CA ALA A 373 10.98 -18.74 -13.10
C ALA A 373 11.66 -17.38 -12.95
N CYS A 374 10.86 -16.37 -12.60
CA CYS A 374 11.33 -15.07 -12.15
C CYS A 374 11.98 -15.19 -10.77
N VAL A 375 13.22 -14.75 -10.67
CA VAL A 375 13.92 -14.52 -9.42
C VAL A 375 13.74 -13.04 -9.10
N GLY A 376 12.96 -12.76 -8.05
CA GLY A 376 12.80 -11.39 -7.55
C GLY A 376 14.16 -10.84 -7.11
N THR A 377 14.73 -9.96 -7.91
CA THR A 377 15.92 -9.21 -7.52
C THR A 377 15.48 -8.03 -6.67
N THR A 378 16.12 -7.80 -5.53
CA THR A 378 15.92 -6.54 -4.82
C THR A 378 16.71 -5.48 -5.57
N MET A 379 16.01 -4.66 -6.35
CA MET A 379 16.55 -3.44 -6.90
C MET A 379 16.66 -2.43 -5.75
N ASP A 380 17.88 -2.16 -5.31
CA ASP A 380 18.17 -1.33 -4.15
C ASP A 380 18.80 -0.02 -4.65
N ILE A 381 17.94 0.95 -5.01
CA ILE A 381 18.32 2.19 -5.74
C ILE A 381 18.84 3.29 -4.79
N ASP A 382 19.44 2.92 -3.66
CA ASP A 382 19.82 3.85 -2.60
C ASP A 382 21.00 4.77 -2.99
N ARG A 383 21.79 4.41 -4.00
CA ARG A 383 22.60 5.39 -4.74
C ARG A 383 21.80 6.01 -5.88
N TRP A 384 20.83 6.84 -5.50
CA TRP A 384 20.25 7.84 -6.40
C TRP A 384 21.31 8.89 -6.74
N GLU A 385 22.17 8.59 -7.70
CA GLU A 385 22.85 9.63 -8.49
C GLU A 385 21.85 10.14 -9.54
N GLY A 386 20.74 10.71 -9.09
CA GLY A 386 19.82 11.41 -9.98
C GLY A 386 20.26 12.85 -10.20
N ASP A 387 19.97 13.39 -11.39
CA ASP A 387 19.97 14.85 -11.52
C ASP A 387 18.74 15.46 -10.84
N GLU A 388 18.75 16.77 -10.64
CA GLU A 388 17.70 17.59 -10.02
C GLU A 388 16.31 17.51 -10.69
N ASN A 389 16.12 16.65 -11.70
CA ASN A 389 14.86 16.41 -12.41
C ASN A 389 14.40 14.94 -12.32
N GLY A 390 15.01 14.12 -11.45
CA GLY A 390 14.56 12.74 -11.17
C GLY A 390 15.05 11.69 -12.18
N LYS A 391 15.99 12.04 -13.05
CA LYS A 391 16.58 11.12 -14.03
C LYS A 391 17.50 10.11 -13.36
N LEU A 392 17.24 8.82 -13.54
CA LEU A 392 18.11 7.74 -13.09
C LEU A 392 19.40 7.67 -13.94
N LEU A 393 20.58 7.83 -13.34
CA LEU A 393 21.89 7.73 -14.03
C LEU A 393 22.61 6.40 -13.76
N SER A 394 22.37 5.77 -12.62
CA SER A 394 22.91 4.48 -12.24
C SER A 394 21.96 3.80 -11.25
N ALA A 395 22.05 2.48 -11.13
CA ALA A 395 21.32 1.69 -10.16
C ALA A 395 22.15 0.48 -9.71
N HIS A 396 21.97 0.08 -8.46
CA HIS A 396 22.60 -1.08 -7.87
C HIS A 396 21.57 -2.21 -7.72
N PHE A 397 21.96 -3.44 -8.04
CA PHE A 397 21.07 -4.60 -7.99
C PHE A 397 21.67 -5.69 -7.11
N VAL A 398 20.85 -6.20 -6.18
CA VAL A 398 21.22 -7.23 -5.22
C VAL A 398 20.31 -8.45 -5.38
N VAL A 399 20.91 -9.62 -5.51
CA VAL A 399 20.22 -10.87 -5.82
C VAL A 399 20.53 -11.91 -4.76
N PHE A 400 19.50 -12.24 -3.99
CA PHE A 400 19.59 -13.05 -2.78
C PHE A 400 19.46 -14.55 -3.06
N HIS A 401 20.36 -15.34 -2.47
CA HIS A 401 20.38 -16.82 -2.33
C HIS A 401 20.25 -17.68 -3.60
N THR A 402 19.98 -17.07 -4.75
CA THR A 402 19.58 -17.78 -5.97
C THR A 402 20.75 -17.95 -6.94
N ILE A 403 21.73 -17.05 -6.87
CA ILE A 403 22.97 -17.08 -7.64
C ILE A 403 24.12 -17.00 -6.64
N THR A 404 24.66 -18.17 -6.30
CA THR A 404 25.69 -18.38 -5.29
C THR A 404 27.06 -18.72 -5.91
N SER A 405 27.09 -18.95 -7.22
CA SER A 405 28.28 -19.28 -8.00
C SER A 405 28.21 -18.68 -9.41
N GLU A 406 29.36 -18.36 -9.98
CA GLU A 406 29.48 -17.81 -11.34
C GLU A 406 28.84 -18.72 -12.39
N GLU A 407 29.01 -20.04 -12.28
CA GLU A 407 28.47 -21.02 -13.22
C GLU A 407 26.93 -20.97 -13.36
N GLN A 408 26.22 -20.59 -12.29
CA GLN A 408 24.76 -20.43 -12.35
C GLN A 408 24.33 -19.28 -13.27
N LEU A 409 25.17 -18.25 -13.48
CA LEU A 409 24.85 -17.12 -14.37
C LEU A 409 24.56 -17.56 -15.82
N LYS A 410 25.04 -18.74 -16.24
CA LYS A 410 24.72 -19.34 -17.56
C LYS A 410 23.23 -19.64 -17.71
N ASP A 411 22.56 -19.96 -16.61
CA ASP A 411 21.14 -20.31 -16.57
C ASP A 411 20.21 -19.11 -16.46
N TYR A 412 20.72 -17.87 -16.39
CA TYR A 412 19.90 -16.67 -16.20
C TYR A 412 20.05 -15.65 -17.34
N TYR A 413 19.05 -14.78 -17.43
CA TYR A 413 19.07 -13.54 -18.20
C TYR A 413 18.30 -12.45 -17.46
N LEU A 414 18.56 -11.20 -17.83
CA LEU A 414 17.82 -10.04 -17.34
C LEU A 414 16.62 -9.77 -18.25
N ALA A 415 15.48 -9.50 -17.64
CA ALA A 415 14.24 -9.08 -18.27
C ALA A 415 13.66 -7.89 -17.50
N ILE A 416 12.62 -7.25 -18.02
CA ILE A 416 11.84 -6.22 -17.33
C ILE A 416 10.42 -6.73 -17.07
N GLY A 417 9.84 -6.40 -15.92
CA GLY A 417 8.54 -6.89 -15.49
C GLY A 417 8.61 -8.23 -14.76
N GLY A 418 7.66 -9.12 -15.01
CA GLY A 418 7.45 -10.36 -14.26
C GLY A 418 6.39 -10.20 -13.16
N TYR A 419 6.48 -11.01 -12.10
CA TYR A 419 5.39 -11.16 -11.13
C TYR A 419 5.06 -9.84 -10.40
N GLY A 420 3.81 -9.38 -10.56
CA GLY A 420 3.33 -8.14 -9.94
C GLY A 420 3.89 -6.87 -10.57
N ALA A 421 4.30 -6.91 -11.84
CA ALA A 421 4.65 -5.71 -12.60
C ALA A 421 3.40 -4.90 -12.97
N GLU A 422 3.58 -3.61 -13.23
CA GLU A 422 2.48 -2.67 -13.49
C GLU A 422 2.68 -1.94 -14.82
N ASP A 423 1.64 -1.91 -15.63
CA ASP A 423 1.55 -1.18 -16.90
C ASP A 423 0.72 0.09 -16.73
N ILE A 424 1.26 1.25 -17.13
CA ILE A 424 0.49 2.50 -17.16
C ILE A 424 -0.43 2.46 -18.39
N ILE A 425 -1.71 2.12 -18.18
CA ILE A 425 -2.75 2.08 -19.22
C ILE A 425 -3.07 3.51 -19.67
N ASN A 426 -3.28 4.41 -18.70
CA ASN A 426 -3.63 5.81 -18.96
C ASN A 426 -2.72 6.72 -18.11
N LYS A 427 -1.73 7.34 -18.77
CA LYS A 427 -0.84 8.33 -18.15
C LYS A 427 -1.55 9.69 -18.11
N GLY A 428 -1.85 10.19 -16.92
CA GLY A 428 -2.63 11.41 -16.71
C GLY A 428 -2.81 11.75 -15.24
N LYS A 429 -3.37 12.93 -14.97
CA LYS A 429 -3.84 13.37 -13.65
C LYS A 429 -5.34 13.65 -13.74
N TRP A 430 -6.09 13.30 -12.70
CA TRP A 430 -7.50 13.70 -12.54
C TRP A 430 -7.69 14.37 -11.18
N GLU A 431 -8.53 15.40 -11.11
CA GLU A 431 -8.77 16.19 -9.89
C GLU A 431 -10.27 16.35 -9.61
N LEU A 432 -10.75 15.71 -8.53
CA LEU A 432 -12.14 15.77 -8.10
C LEU A 432 -12.26 16.63 -6.84
N SER A 433 -12.88 17.81 -6.95
CA SER A 433 -13.11 18.72 -5.82
C SER A 433 -14.60 18.84 -5.50
N PHE A 434 -14.95 18.78 -4.21
CA PHE A 434 -16.32 18.93 -3.70
C PHE A 434 -16.31 19.26 -2.20
N ASN A 435 -17.45 19.73 -1.67
CA ASN A 435 -17.57 20.04 -0.24
C ASN A 435 -18.06 18.81 0.53
N LEU A 436 -17.53 18.64 1.75
CA LEU A 436 -17.92 17.59 2.69
C LEU A 436 -19.23 18.00 3.39
N SER A 437 -20.37 17.65 2.79
CA SER A 437 -21.70 18.10 3.23
C SER A 437 -22.55 16.98 3.85
N TYR A 438 -22.05 16.38 4.92
CA TYR A 438 -22.75 15.38 5.74
C TYR A 438 -22.72 15.78 7.22
N GLU A 439 -23.63 15.24 8.03
CA GLU A 439 -23.65 15.50 9.47
C GLU A 439 -22.81 14.44 10.21
N ASP A 440 -21.87 14.86 11.07
CA ASP A 440 -21.20 13.94 11.98
C ASP A 440 -22.21 13.35 12.98
N THR A 441 -22.10 12.04 13.19
CA THR A 441 -22.98 11.25 14.07
C THR A 441 -22.25 10.73 15.30
N SER A 442 -21.04 11.23 15.56
CA SER A 442 -20.23 10.88 16.74
C SER A 442 -20.90 11.25 18.07
N ARG A 443 -20.63 10.42 19.08
CA ARG A 443 -20.96 10.66 20.48
C ARG A 443 -19.67 10.76 21.29
N SER A 444 -19.52 11.85 22.04
CA SER A 444 -18.37 12.10 22.92
C SER A 444 -18.65 11.67 24.36
N TYR A 445 -17.72 10.90 24.94
CA TYR A 445 -17.76 10.41 26.31
C TYR A 445 -16.52 10.87 27.06
N THR A 446 -16.70 11.59 28.18
CA THR A 446 -15.61 11.89 29.12
C THR A 446 -15.47 10.74 30.10
N ILE A 447 -14.32 10.07 30.09
CA ILE A 447 -14.08 8.83 30.84
C ILE A 447 -13.26 9.09 32.12
N ASP A 448 -12.21 9.91 32.03
CA ASP A 448 -11.25 10.21 33.10
C ASP A 448 -10.72 8.96 33.88
N LYS A 449 -10.63 7.81 33.20
CA LYS A 449 -10.15 6.56 33.78
C LYS A 449 -8.63 6.48 33.71
N LYS A 450 -7.98 6.32 34.87
CA LYS A 450 -6.55 6.00 34.95
C LYS A 450 -6.32 4.50 34.76
N ASP A 451 -5.42 4.13 33.85
CA ASP A 451 -5.07 2.74 33.54
C ASP A 451 -3.67 2.66 32.90
N THR A 452 -3.20 1.45 32.62
CA THR A 452 -1.96 1.20 31.85
C THR A 452 -2.30 0.61 30.49
N ILE A 453 -1.93 1.33 29.43
CA ILE A 453 -2.18 0.94 28.03
C ILE A 453 -0.82 0.80 27.34
N PHE A 454 -0.58 -0.33 26.66
CA PHE A 454 0.66 -0.64 25.93
C PHE A 454 1.96 -0.38 26.74
N GLY A 455 1.90 -0.62 28.05
CA GLY A 455 3.05 -0.55 28.97
C GLY A 455 3.29 0.81 29.64
N LEU A 456 2.60 1.89 29.25
CA LEU A 456 2.69 3.19 29.91
C LEU A 456 1.43 3.49 30.72
N THR A 457 1.59 4.15 31.88
CA THR A 457 0.47 4.59 32.72
C THR A 457 -0.02 5.99 32.31
N GLY A 458 -1.33 6.20 32.39
CA GLY A 458 -1.97 7.43 31.95
C GLY A 458 -3.48 7.44 32.21
N THR A 459 -4.16 8.45 31.68
CA THR A 459 -5.59 8.68 31.84
C THR A 459 -6.28 8.73 30.48
N ILE A 460 -7.26 7.86 30.26
CA ILE A 460 -8.19 7.95 29.14
C ILE A 460 -9.09 9.17 29.41
N LYS A 461 -9.02 10.17 28.53
CA LYS A 461 -9.74 11.44 28.67
C LYS A 461 -11.10 11.39 28.00
N THR A 462 -11.09 11.26 26.68
CA THR A 462 -12.29 11.24 25.85
C THR A 462 -12.32 10.01 24.97
N ILE A 463 -13.53 9.57 24.65
CA ILE A 463 -13.82 8.65 23.56
C ILE A 463 -14.89 9.30 22.69
N ASP A 464 -14.60 9.47 21.41
CA ASP A 464 -15.55 9.96 20.41
C ASP A 464 -15.85 8.81 19.45
N ILE A 465 -17.10 8.36 19.40
CA ILE A 465 -17.50 7.16 18.65
C ILE A 465 -18.71 7.43 17.75
N SER A 466 -18.55 7.14 16.47
CA SER A 466 -19.58 7.20 15.44
C SER A 466 -19.94 5.76 15.01
N PRO A 467 -20.98 5.57 14.18
CA PRO A 467 -21.24 4.28 13.55
C PRO A 467 -20.12 3.79 12.60
N LEU A 468 -19.18 4.65 12.21
CA LEU A 468 -18.05 4.35 11.29
C LEU A 468 -16.70 4.20 11.99
N SER A 469 -16.46 4.91 13.08
CA SER A 469 -15.14 5.01 13.69
C SER A 469 -15.15 5.33 15.18
N MET A 470 -13.99 5.18 15.80
CA MET A 470 -13.74 5.55 17.20
C MET A 470 -12.40 6.29 17.32
N LYS A 471 -12.38 7.31 18.17
CA LYS A 471 -11.21 8.10 18.56
C LYS A 471 -11.07 8.07 20.08
N ILE A 472 -9.89 7.73 20.60
CA ILE A 472 -9.61 7.67 22.03
C ILE A 472 -8.43 8.57 22.35
N SER A 473 -8.62 9.52 23.27
CA SER A 473 -7.54 10.36 23.79
C SER A 473 -7.00 9.80 25.10
N TYR A 474 -5.70 9.49 25.14
CA TYR A 474 -4.98 8.94 26.28
C TYR A 474 -3.82 9.84 26.69
N GLN A 475 -3.99 10.55 27.81
CA GLN A 475 -2.96 11.41 28.40
C GLN A 475 -2.01 10.56 29.26
N MET A 476 -0.77 10.37 28.82
CA MET A 476 0.24 9.65 29.61
C MET A 476 0.74 10.51 30.79
N ASP A 477 1.03 9.84 31.91
CA ASP A 477 1.59 10.48 33.11
C ASP A 477 3.06 10.88 32.90
N GLU A 478 3.80 10.02 32.20
CA GLU A 478 5.23 10.19 31.93
C GLU A 478 5.45 11.02 30.66
N SER A 479 6.63 11.64 30.58
CA SER A 479 7.06 12.29 29.34
C SER A 479 7.29 11.26 28.24
N MET A 480 6.76 11.57 27.05
CA MET A 480 7.03 10.83 25.82
C MET A 480 8.45 11.15 25.31
N ASN A 481 9.45 10.55 25.95
CA ASN A 481 10.82 10.50 25.45
C ASN A 481 11.00 9.32 24.46
N ASP A 482 12.18 9.20 23.85
CA ASP A 482 12.44 8.21 22.80
C ASP A 482 12.33 6.75 23.30
N GLU A 483 12.68 6.48 24.57
CA GLU A 483 12.51 5.18 25.22
C GLU A 483 11.03 4.82 25.42
N ASN A 484 10.24 5.73 25.99
CA ASN A 484 8.82 5.53 26.23
C ASN A 484 8.03 5.43 24.90
N ARG A 485 8.43 6.20 23.88
CA ARG A 485 7.84 6.11 22.53
C ARG A 485 8.02 4.73 21.94
N VAL A 486 9.25 4.22 21.92
CA VAL A 486 9.52 2.90 21.35
C VAL A 486 8.86 1.80 22.18
N LEU A 487 8.88 1.86 23.51
CA LEU A 487 8.17 0.90 24.35
C LEU A 487 6.67 0.82 24.00
N PHE A 488 6.03 1.97 23.81
CA PHE A 488 4.61 2.06 23.50
C PHE A 488 4.29 1.60 22.06
N GLU A 489 5.07 2.06 21.08
CA GLU A 489 4.93 1.66 19.67
C GLU A 489 5.21 0.16 19.46
N ASP A 490 6.25 -0.39 20.11
CA ASP A 490 6.53 -1.83 20.08
C ASP A 490 5.41 -2.65 20.73
N ASN A 491 4.87 -2.22 21.87
CA ASN A 491 3.77 -2.91 22.53
C ASN A 491 2.47 -2.82 21.71
N TRP A 492 2.20 -1.68 21.07
CA TRP A 492 1.10 -1.53 20.11
C TRP A 492 1.23 -2.55 18.98
N VAL A 493 2.38 -2.59 18.29
CA VAL A 493 2.63 -3.53 17.18
C VAL A 493 2.56 -4.99 17.64
N LYS A 494 3.21 -5.35 18.75
CA LYS A 494 3.25 -6.73 19.29
C LYS A 494 1.89 -7.24 19.74
N LYS A 495 1.02 -6.35 20.24
CA LYS A 495 -0.37 -6.67 20.58
C LYS A 495 -1.33 -6.45 19.40
N GLY A 496 -0.84 -6.14 18.19
CA GLY A 496 -1.67 -5.94 17.00
C GLY A 496 -2.67 -4.78 17.12
N GLY A 497 -2.32 -3.75 17.88
CA GLY A 497 -3.24 -2.66 18.24
C GLY A 497 -4.49 -3.16 18.96
N ASN A 498 -4.36 -4.17 19.85
CA ASN A 498 -5.47 -4.86 20.52
C ASN A 498 -6.48 -3.88 21.10
N MET A 499 -7.55 -3.66 20.36
CA MET A 499 -8.72 -2.92 20.76
C MET A 499 -9.93 -3.66 20.18
N CYS A 500 -11.09 -3.59 20.82
CA CYS A 500 -12.35 -4.03 20.22
C CYS A 500 -13.56 -3.38 20.89
N LEU A 501 -14.72 -3.41 20.22
CA LEU A 501 -16.02 -3.25 20.89
C LEU A 501 -16.50 -4.61 21.38
N ILE A 502 -17.19 -4.61 22.52
CA ILE A 502 -18.07 -5.69 22.95
C ILE A 502 -19.50 -5.14 22.93
N MET A 503 -20.38 -5.85 22.22
CA MET A 503 -21.80 -5.51 22.11
C MET A 503 -22.61 -6.17 23.23
N LYS A 504 -23.81 -5.66 23.50
CA LYS A 504 -24.73 -6.14 24.56
C LYS A 504 -25.21 -7.58 24.39
N ASP A 505 -25.09 -8.16 23.20
CA ASP A 505 -25.33 -9.59 22.95
C ASP A 505 -24.08 -10.47 23.14
N GLY A 506 -22.94 -9.87 23.51
CA GLY A 506 -21.64 -10.52 23.68
C GLY A 506 -20.78 -10.55 22.43
N THR A 507 -21.24 -10.04 21.29
CA THR A 507 -20.46 -9.98 20.04
C THR A 507 -19.21 -9.11 20.23
N LYS A 508 -18.04 -9.63 19.85
CA LYS A 508 -16.79 -8.86 19.76
C LYS A 508 -16.57 -8.34 18.35
N ILE A 509 -16.34 -7.04 18.20
CA ILE A 509 -16.05 -6.38 16.92
C ILE A 509 -14.63 -5.83 16.96
N ASN A 510 -13.76 -6.38 16.12
CA ASN A 510 -12.44 -5.81 15.84
C ASN A 510 -12.56 -4.69 14.81
N TYR A 511 -11.60 -3.78 14.79
CA TYR A 511 -11.54 -2.68 13.82
C TYR A 511 -11.00 -3.17 12.46
N LEU A 512 -11.41 -2.51 11.38
CA LEU A 512 -10.93 -2.74 10.01
C LEU A 512 -9.52 -2.18 9.81
N SER A 513 -9.28 -0.99 10.35
CA SER A 513 -7.99 -0.32 10.36
C SER A 513 -7.89 0.54 11.62
N GLY A 514 -6.67 0.95 11.96
CA GLY A 514 -6.43 1.92 13.02
C GLY A 514 -5.10 2.63 12.83
N ASP A 515 -5.00 3.80 13.44
CA ASP A 515 -3.82 4.65 13.43
C ASP A 515 -3.61 5.26 14.82
N MET A 516 -2.38 5.72 15.09
CA MET A 516 -1.96 6.19 16.39
C MET A 516 -1.05 7.41 16.24
N ASN A 517 -1.51 8.57 16.72
CA ASN A 517 -0.73 9.81 16.74
C ASN A 517 -0.37 10.17 18.19
N ILE A 518 0.89 10.56 18.42
CA ILE A 518 1.38 10.93 19.76
C ILE A 518 1.96 12.34 19.74
N GLN A 519 1.30 13.27 20.44
CA GLN A 519 1.69 14.68 20.54
C GLN A 519 1.51 15.18 21.98
N ASN A 520 2.49 15.92 22.51
CA ASN A 520 2.41 16.56 23.85
C ASN A 520 2.01 15.60 25.00
N ASN A 521 2.54 14.37 25.01
CA ASN A 521 2.18 13.27 25.92
C ASN A 521 0.71 12.78 25.83
N ILE A 522 -0.05 13.21 24.83
CA ILE A 522 -1.35 12.65 24.48
C ILE A 522 -1.13 11.68 23.32
N CYS A 523 -1.55 10.43 23.52
CA CYS A 523 -1.76 9.47 22.45
C CYS A 523 -3.23 9.57 22.00
N THR A 524 -3.45 9.71 20.70
CA THR A 524 -4.77 9.60 20.07
C THR A 524 -4.80 8.34 19.24
N PHE A 525 -5.66 7.39 19.61
CA PHE A 525 -5.95 6.19 18.83
C PHE A 525 -7.16 6.45 17.94
N ASN A 526 -7.01 6.31 16.63
CA ASN A 526 -8.10 6.34 15.66
C ASN A 526 -8.36 4.92 15.17
N ALA A 527 -9.62 4.51 15.01
CA ALA A 527 -9.97 3.17 14.59
C ALA A 527 -11.26 3.15 13.76
N MET A 528 -11.24 2.43 12.64
CA MET A 528 -12.32 2.35 11.64
C MET A 528 -13.08 1.02 11.81
N PHE A 529 -14.41 1.02 11.75
CA PHE A 529 -15.19 -0.20 11.87
C PHE A 529 -15.34 -0.94 10.52
N PRO A 530 -15.38 -2.29 10.52
CA PRO A 530 -15.67 -3.07 9.31
C PRO A 530 -17.15 -3.04 8.91
N TYR A 531 -18.03 -2.62 9.82
CA TYR A 531 -19.49 -2.55 9.67
C TYR A 531 -20.02 -1.29 10.33
N ILE A 532 -21.23 -0.86 9.97
CA ILE A 532 -21.93 0.22 10.66
C ILE A 532 -22.39 -0.28 12.03
N ILE A 533 -22.01 0.47 13.08
CA ILE A 533 -22.27 0.11 14.47
C ILE A 533 -23.49 0.86 14.99
N ASP A 534 -24.48 0.12 15.50
CA ASP A 534 -25.50 0.71 16.38
C ASP A 534 -24.85 0.99 17.75
N LEU A 535 -24.59 2.28 18.01
CA LEU A 535 -23.99 2.77 19.24
C LEU A 535 -24.80 2.41 20.48
N ASP A 536 -26.13 2.23 20.36
CA ASP A 536 -26.98 1.83 21.48
C ASP A 536 -26.83 0.34 21.83
N GLN A 537 -26.21 -0.48 20.97
CA GLN A 537 -25.88 -1.88 21.26
C GLN A 537 -24.48 -2.10 21.86
N ILE A 538 -23.66 -1.06 22.02
CA ILE A 538 -22.34 -1.20 22.66
C ILE A 538 -22.53 -1.46 24.16
N ASP A 539 -21.85 -2.46 24.69
CA ASP A 539 -21.72 -2.74 26.14
C ASP A 539 -20.47 -2.07 26.69
N LYS A 540 -19.33 -2.26 26.00
CA LYS A 540 -18.04 -1.72 26.40
C LYS A 540 -17.02 -1.67 25.27
N ILE A 541 -15.98 -0.90 25.50
CA ILE A 541 -14.78 -0.80 24.67
C ILE A 541 -13.63 -1.46 25.43
N MET A 542 -12.85 -2.28 24.74
CA MET A 542 -11.58 -2.81 25.23
C MET A 542 -10.44 -2.09 24.52
N VAL A 543 -9.46 -1.61 25.28
CA VAL A 543 -8.19 -1.06 24.78
C VAL A 543 -7.07 -1.76 25.53
N ASP A 544 -6.25 -2.52 24.84
CA ASP A 544 -5.33 -3.48 25.44
C ASP A 544 -6.05 -4.42 26.43
N GLU A 545 -5.71 -4.35 27.72
CA GLU A 545 -6.36 -5.07 28.82
C GLU A 545 -7.38 -4.17 29.58
N THR A 546 -7.50 -2.90 29.18
CA THR A 546 -8.36 -1.89 29.80
C THR A 546 -9.80 -1.99 29.31
N GLU A 547 -10.71 -2.33 30.22
CA GLU A 547 -12.16 -2.25 30.01
C GLU A 547 -12.70 -0.82 30.26
N ILE A 548 -13.51 -0.32 29.32
CA ILE A 548 -14.11 1.02 29.37
C ILE A 548 -15.62 0.91 29.09
N LEU A 549 -16.44 1.36 30.03
CA LEU A 549 -17.89 1.40 29.87
C LEU A 549 -18.30 2.73 29.21
N VAL A 550 -19.14 2.65 28.18
CA VAL A 550 -19.69 3.82 27.45
C VAL A 550 -21.20 3.87 27.66
N ASN A 551 -21.60 4.50 28.77
CA ASN A 551 -22.97 4.52 29.30
C ASN A 551 -23.59 5.92 29.23
#